data_AF-A0A6H9KBH9-F1
#
_entry.id   AF-A0A6H9KBH9-F1
#
_cell.length_a   1.000
_cell.length_b   1.000
_cell.length_c   1.000
_cell.angle_alpha   90.00
_cell.angle_beta   90.00
_cell.angle_gamma   90.00
#
_symmetry.space_group_name_H-M   'P 1'
#
loop_
_entity.id
_entity.type
_entity.pdbx_description
1 polymer ?
#
loop_
_entity_poly.entity_id
_entity_poly.type
_entity_poly.pdbx_seq_one_letter_code
_entity_poly.pdbx_strand_id
1 'polypeptide(L)' 'MKKNSFESKVESIKEIVEKFEDSDLTLDELLENYKKGISLIKECNSILGNFEEQIEELEK' A
#
# COMPACT_ATOMS: atom_id res chain seq x y z
N MET A 1 -6.10 16.14 7.36
CA MET A 1 -5.66 14.79 7.77
C MET A 1 -6.18 13.77 6.74
N LYS A 2 -5.36 13.39 5.74
CA LYS A 2 -5.72 12.42 4.67
C LYS A 2 -5.25 11.00 5.01
N LYS A 3 -5.56 10.50 6.22
CA LYS A 3 -4.96 9.27 6.76
C LYS A 3 -5.22 7.99 5.95
N ASN A 4 -6.11 8.04 4.94
CA ASN A 4 -6.48 6.91 4.09
C ASN A 4 -6.30 7.19 2.59
N SER A 5 -5.63 8.27 2.16
CA SER A 5 -5.46 8.52 0.71
C SER A 5 -4.52 7.51 0.07
N PHE A 6 -4.60 7.39 -1.25
CA PHE A 6 -3.69 6.56 -2.04
C PHE A 6 -2.22 6.91 -1.72
N GLU A 7 -1.90 8.21 -1.66
CA GLU A 7 -0.55 8.70 -1.37
C GLU A 7 -0.07 8.27 0.01
N SER A 8 -0.93 8.34 1.04
CA SER A 8 -0.58 7.88 2.39
C SER A 8 -0.35 6.36 2.44
N LYS A 9 -1.10 5.56 1.66
CA LYS A 9 -0.85 4.11 1.58
C LYS A 9 0.47 3.81 0.88
N VAL A 10 0.79 4.54 -0.18
CA VAL A 10 2.08 4.43 -0.88
C VAL A 10 3.23 4.84 0.04
N GLU A 11 3.07 5.88 0.84
CA GLU A 11 4.05 6.28 1.85
C GLU A 11 4.27 5.18 2.89
N SER A 12 3.20 4.58 3.41
CA SER A 12 3.32 3.44 4.34
C SER A 12 3.98 2.20 3.73
N ILE A 13 3.83 1.96 2.42
CA ILE A 13 4.56 0.89 1.73
C ILE A 13 6.06 1.21 1.68
N LYS A 14 6.43 2.47 1.41
CA LYS A 14 7.84 2.90 1.42
C LYS A 14 8.47 2.73 2.80
N GLU A 15 7.76 3.14 3.86
CA GLU A 15 8.23 2.94 5.23
C GLU A 15 8.45 1.46 5.59
N ILE A 16 7.62 0.55 5.05
CA ILE A 16 7.78 -0.90 5.23
C ILE A 16 9.03 -1.40 4.50
N VAL A 17 9.28 -0.91 3.28
CA VAL A 17 10.45 -1.28 2.49
C VAL A 17 11.74 -0.76 3.13
N GLU A 18 11.75 0.47 3.64
CA GLU A 18 12.88 1.04 4.37
C GLU A 18 13.22 0.21 5.62
N LYS A 19 12.21 -0.32 6.32
CA LYS A 19 12.45 -1.22 7.46
C LYS A 19 13.15 -2.50 7.04
N PHE A 20 12.89 -3.03 5.84
CA PHE A 20 13.58 -4.23 5.35
C PHE A 20 15.07 -4.04 5.07
N GLU A 21 15.55 -2.80 5.00
CA GLU A 21 16.98 -2.49 4.90
C GLU A 21 17.68 -2.49 6.27
N ASP A 22 16.90 -2.50 7.36
CA ASP A 22 17.43 -2.56 8.72
C ASP A 22 17.93 -3.97 9.07
N SER A 23 19.16 -4.04 9.55
CA SER A 23 19.88 -5.31 9.77
C SER A 23 19.43 -6.05 11.03
N ASP A 24 18.63 -5.42 11.89
CA ASP A 24 18.15 -5.97 13.17
C ASP A 24 16.73 -6.58 13.09
N LEU A 25 16.12 -6.61 11.91
CA LEU A 25 14.78 -7.20 11.76
C LEU A 25 14.77 -8.70 12.04
N THR A 26 13.89 -9.09 12.96
CA THR A 26 13.62 -10.51 13.20
C THR A 26 12.76 -11.13 12.09
N LEU A 27 12.79 -12.46 11.96
CA LEU A 27 11.96 -13.18 10.98
C LEU A 27 10.45 -12.95 11.19
N ASP A 28 10.02 -12.80 12.44
CA ASP A 28 8.62 -12.50 12.77
C ASP A 28 8.23 -11.09 12.31
N GLU A 29 9.08 -10.09 12.57
CA GLU A 29 8.85 -8.71 12.10
C GLU A 29 8.90 -8.61 10.58
N LEU A 30 9.79 -9.37 9.91
CA LEU A 30 9.82 -9.49 8.46
C LEU A 30 8.46 -9.98 7.93
N LEU A 31 7.91 -11.03 8.55
CA LEU A 31 6.63 -11.60 8.16
C LEU A 31 5.44 -10.65 8.41
N GLU A 32 5.44 -9.92 9.52
CA GLU A 32 4.41 -8.92 9.82
C GLU A 32 4.45 -7.75 8.84
N ASN A 33 5.64 -7.18 8.61
CA ASN A 33 5.85 -6.09 7.66
C ASN A 33 5.46 -6.53 6.23
N TYR A 34 5.79 -7.75 5.84
CA TYR A 34 5.40 -8.31 4.54
C TYR A 34 3.88 -8.43 4.38
N LYS A 35 3.19 -9.00 5.38
CA LYS A 35 1.72 -9.09 5.37
C LYS A 35 1.07 -7.71 5.26
N LYS A 36 1.59 -6.74 6.01
CA LYS A 36 1.11 -5.36 5.98
C LYS A 36 1.32 -4.71 4.61
N GLY A 37 2.50 -4.90 4.00
CA GLY A 37 2.81 -4.42 2.66
C GLY A 37 1.85 -4.98 1.60
N ILE A 38 1.60 -6.29 1.62
CA ILE A 38 0.63 -6.94 0.71
C ILE A 38 -0.78 -6.40 0.89
N SER A 39 -1.21 -6.15 2.13
CA SER A 39 -2.53 -5.55 2.39
C SER A 39 -2.64 -4.16 1.78
N LEU A 40 -1.64 -3.30 2.01
CA LEU A 40 -1.62 -1.94 1.46
C LEU A 40 -1.62 -1.94 -0.08
N ILE A 41 -0.86 -2.84 -0.71
CA ILE A 41 -0.84 -2.99 -2.18
C ILE A 41 -2.23 -3.36 -2.71
N LYS A 42 -2.93 -4.29 -2.04
CA LYS A 42 -4.31 -4.66 -2.43
C LYS A 42 -5.27 -3.48 -2.34
N GLU A 43 -5.17 -2.69 -1.27
CA GLU A 43 -6.00 -1.50 -1.12
C GLU A 43 -5.69 -0.45 -2.19
N CYS A 44 -4.42 -0.22 -2.53
CA CYS A 44 -4.02 0.68 -3.62
C CYS A 44 -4.61 0.23 -4.96
N ASN A 45 -4.53 -1.06 -5.29
CA ASN A 45 -5.12 -1.60 -6.51
C ASN A 45 -6.64 -1.42 -6.54
N SER A 46 -7.32 -1.60 -5.40
CA SER A 46 -8.77 -1.37 -5.32
C SER A 46 -9.14 0.10 -5.55
N ILE A 47 -8.33 1.04 -5.06
CA ILE A 47 -8.55 2.48 -5.29
C ILE A 47 -8.38 2.80 -6.78
N LEU A 48 -7.32 2.28 -7.41
CA LEU A 48 -7.04 2.49 -8.82
C LEU A 48 -8.14 1.89 -9.70
N GLY A 49 -8.58 0.66 -9.43
CA GLY A 49 -9.66 0.02 -10.17
C GLY A 49 -10.99 0.78 -10.06
N ASN A 50 -11.36 1.27 -8.87
CA ASN A 50 -12.56 2.09 -8.71
C ASN A 50 -12.44 3.45 -9.42
N PHE A 51 -11.23 3.98 -9.57
CA PHE A 51 -11.00 5.22 -10.32
C PHE A 51 -11.06 4.98 -11.83
N GLU A 52 -10.52 3.86 -12.31
CA GLU A 52 -10.60 3.42 -13.70
C GLU A 52 -12.06 3.18 -14.12
N GLU A 53 -12.86 2.51 -13.29
CA GLU A 53 -14.30 2.29 -13.53
C GLU A 53 -15.05 3.62 -13.68
N GLN A 54 -14.78 4.60 -12.80
CA GLN A 54 -15.39 5.93 -12.92
C GLN A 54 -14.98 6.67 -14.20
N ILE A 55 -13.74 6.50 -14.67
CA ILE A 55 -13.30 7.08 -15.94
C ILE A 55 -14.06 6.41 -17.10
N GLU A 56 -14.13 5.09 -17.12
CA GLU A 56 -14.85 4.35 -18.16
C GLU A 56 -16.34 4.71 -18.23
N GLU A 57 -16.98 4.99 -17.09
CA GLU A 57 -18.36 5.46 -17.05
C GLU A 57 -18.53 6.87 -17.66
N LEU A 58 -17.54 7.74 -17.52
CA LEU A 58 -17.56 9.10 -18.07
C LEU A 58 -17.21 9.15 -19.57
N GLU A 59 -16.47 8.16 -20.06
CA GLU A 59 -16.11 8.03 -21.48
C GLU A 59 -17.19 7.35 -22.34
N LYS A 60 -18.23 6.76 -21.72
CA LYS A 60 -19.41 6.18 -22.38
C LYS A 60 -20.48 7.22 -22.72
#